data_AF-A0A562W9N1-F1
#
_entry.id   AF-A0A562W9N1-F1
#
_cell.length_a   1.000
_cell.length_b   1.000
_cell.length_c   1.000
_cell.angle_alpha   90.00
_cell.angle_beta   90.00
_cell.angle_gamma   90.00
#
_symmetry.space_group_name_H-M   'P 1'
#
loop_
_entity.id
_entity.type
_entity.pdbx_description
1 polymer ?
#
loop_
_entity_poly.entity_id
_entity_poly.type
_entity_poly.pdbx_seq_one_letter_code
_entity_poly.pdbx_strand_id
1 'polypeptide(L)'
;MSTDSSWGDYLSTDTSVPDLGVDAFAPATVEPVLPELVTPVVEPVLPEPVVDAVESEIAGAAADQEWSDWHAASGDQWAESAQDWVDYANENLAAGNIGAAESGMAYAASHADIADNNYDVSVDYSAQAGTHLDTAVAEVAPYDTYDVGTSLDVAE
;
A
#
# COMPACT_ATOMS: atom_id res chain seq x y z
N MET A 1 -12.71 29.94 -48.89
CA MET A 1 -11.86 28.84 -48.40
C MET A 1 -12.55 28.32 -47.15
N SER A 2 -13.37 27.27 -47.25
CA SER A 2 -13.01 25.83 -47.27
C SER A 2 -12.46 25.39 -45.90
N THR A 3 -12.95 24.36 -45.21
CA THR A 3 -14.08 23.43 -45.38
C THR A 3 -14.25 22.78 -44.00
N ASP A 4 -15.48 22.70 -43.52
CA ASP A 4 -15.92 21.86 -42.41
C ASP A 4 -16.22 20.46 -42.96
N SER A 5 -15.91 19.39 -42.21
CA SER A 5 -16.28 18.02 -42.56
C SER A 5 -16.48 17.19 -41.30
N SER A 6 -17.69 17.29 -40.76
CA SER A 6 -18.37 16.20 -40.06
C SER A 6 -18.93 15.20 -41.06
N TRP A 7 -18.59 13.92 -40.98
CA TRP A 7 -19.35 12.79 -41.54
C TRP A 7 -18.95 11.56 -40.71
N GLY A 8 -19.83 10.84 -40.01
CA GLY A 8 -21.18 10.48 -40.42
C GLY A 8 -21.11 9.21 -41.26
N ASP A 9 -21.42 8.08 -40.61
CA ASP A 9 -22.17 6.94 -41.15
C ASP A 9 -21.78 6.37 -42.53
N TYR A 10 -21.14 5.19 -42.52
CA TYR A 10 -21.29 4.21 -43.58
C TYR A 10 -21.62 2.83 -42.95
N LEU A 11 -22.87 2.70 -42.51
CA LEU A 11 -23.79 1.65 -42.92
C LEU A 11 -23.21 0.24 -43.18
N SER A 12 -23.71 -0.68 -42.36
CA SER A 12 -23.83 -2.12 -42.60
C SER A 12 -24.20 -2.50 -44.04
N THR A 13 -23.55 -3.51 -44.62
CA THR A 13 -24.25 -4.65 -45.27
C THR A 13 -23.31 -5.82 -45.61
N ASP A 14 -23.69 -6.98 -45.07
CA ASP A 14 -23.72 -8.33 -45.68
C ASP A 14 -22.53 -8.98 -46.44
N THR A 15 -22.10 -10.11 -45.86
CA THR A 15 -21.98 -11.45 -46.51
C THR A 15 -20.93 -11.71 -47.60
N SER A 16 -19.91 -12.53 -47.28
CA SER A 16 -19.81 -13.94 -47.72
C SER A 16 -18.44 -14.58 -47.37
N VAL A 17 -18.48 -15.85 -46.95
CA VAL A 17 -17.33 -16.74 -46.74
C VAL A 17 -16.90 -17.34 -48.09
N PRO A 18 -15.60 -17.46 -48.43
CA PRO A 18 -15.18 -18.31 -49.53
C PRO A 18 -14.51 -19.61 -49.04
N ASP A 19 -15.22 -20.70 -49.33
CA ASP A 19 -14.82 -21.89 -50.11
C ASP A 19 -13.64 -22.78 -49.65
N LEU A 20 -13.99 -24.04 -49.36
CA LEU A 20 -13.10 -25.16 -49.09
C LEU A 20 -12.59 -25.75 -50.42
N GLY A 21 -11.33 -25.47 -50.78
CA GLY A 21 -10.64 -26.11 -51.90
C GLY A 21 -9.38 -26.85 -51.45
N VAL A 22 -9.46 -28.18 -51.37
CA VAL A 22 -8.29 -29.06 -51.21
C VAL A 22 -7.54 -29.12 -52.54
N ASP A 23 -6.22 -28.90 -52.53
CA ASP A 23 -5.34 -29.43 -53.57
C ASP A 23 -4.05 -30.00 -52.97
N ALA A 24 -3.67 -31.16 -53.50
CA ALA A 24 -2.81 -32.17 -52.89
C ALA A 24 -1.35 -32.16 -53.40
N PHE A 25 -0.46 -32.83 -52.63
CA PHE A 25 0.88 -33.41 -52.92
C PHE A 25 2.12 -32.85 -52.17
N ALA A 26 2.27 -33.27 -50.90
CA ALA A 26 3.39 -34.02 -50.24
C ALA A 26 4.90 -33.72 -50.57
N PRO A 27 5.85 -33.80 -49.60
CA PRO A 27 5.97 -34.92 -48.65
C PRO A 27 6.02 -34.57 -47.16
N ALA A 28 5.52 -35.54 -46.39
CA ALA A 28 5.54 -35.59 -44.94
C ALA A 28 6.97 -35.73 -44.39
N THR A 29 7.30 -34.90 -43.40
CA THR A 29 8.20 -35.28 -42.32
C THR A 29 7.34 -35.48 -41.09
N VAL A 30 7.12 -36.74 -40.73
CA VAL A 30 6.57 -37.12 -39.43
C VAL A 30 7.71 -36.98 -38.43
N GLU A 31 7.63 -36.00 -37.54
CA GLU A 31 8.33 -36.05 -36.25
C GLU A 31 7.31 -36.36 -35.14
N PRO A 32 7.73 -37.13 -34.12
CA PRO A 32 6.83 -37.89 -33.26
C PRO A 32 6.10 -37.04 -32.23
N VAL A 33 4.88 -37.49 -31.93
CA VAL A 33 4.01 -37.07 -30.84
C VAL A 33 4.76 -36.98 -29.50
N LEU A 34 4.87 -35.76 -28.98
CA LEU A 34 4.62 -35.50 -27.57
C LEU A 34 3.44 -34.53 -27.55
N PRO A 35 2.30 -34.84 -26.90
CA PRO A 35 1.39 -33.78 -26.50
C PRO A 35 2.16 -33.02 -25.42
N GLU A 36 2.83 -31.93 -25.78
CA GLU A 36 3.07 -30.90 -24.80
C GLU A 36 1.68 -30.49 -24.33
N LEU A 37 1.31 -31.01 -23.16
CA LEU A 37 0.35 -30.38 -22.28
C LEU A 37 0.91 -28.97 -22.05
N VAL A 38 0.60 -28.07 -22.96
CA VAL A 38 0.47 -26.65 -22.65
C VAL A 38 -0.72 -26.61 -21.70
N THR A 39 -0.51 -27.01 -20.45
CA THR A 39 -1.35 -26.51 -19.36
C THR A 39 -1.18 -25.01 -19.45
N PRO A 40 -2.22 -24.23 -19.79
CA PRO A 40 -2.12 -22.80 -19.60
C PRO A 40 -1.71 -22.62 -18.15
N VAL A 41 -0.58 -21.97 -17.91
CA VAL A 41 -0.30 -21.43 -16.58
C VAL A 41 -1.36 -20.36 -16.40
N VAL A 42 -2.49 -20.75 -15.83
CA VAL A 42 -3.47 -19.82 -15.32
C VAL A 42 -2.81 -19.28 -14.07
N GLU A 43 -2.17 -18.11 -14.18
CA GLU A 43 -1.80 -17.37 -12.99
C GLU A 43 -3.07 -17.24 -12.13
N PRO A 44 -3.00 -17.55 -10.83
CA PRO A 44 -4.15 -17.33 -9.96
C PRO A 44 -4.46 -15.84 -9.97
N VAL A 45 -5.49 -15.46 -10.72
CA VAL A 45 -6.01 -14.09 -10.75
C VAL A 45 -6.98 -13.96 -9.58
N LEU A 46 -6.67 -13.07 -8.65
CA LEU A 46 -7.62 -12.70 -7.60
C LEU A 46 -8.88 -12.11 -8.25
N PRO A 47 -10.09 -12.43 -7.77
CA PRO A 47 -11.30 -11.78 -8.25
C PRO A 47 -11.21 -10.26 -8.09
N GLU A 48 -11.70 -9.50 -9.07
CA GLU A 48 -11.67 -8.01 -9.02
C GLU A 48 -12.16 -7.43 -7.68
N PRO A 49 -13.24 -7.93 -7.05
CA PRO A 49 -13.66 -7.41 -5.74
C PRO A 49 -12.62 -7.57 -4.63
N VAL A 50 -11.77 -8.60 -4.72
CA VAL A 50 -10.69 -8.86 -3.76
C VAL A 50 -9.50 -7.94 -4.03
N VAL A 51 -9.19 -7.71 -5.30
CA VAL A 51 -8.16 -6.73 -5.70
C VAL A 51 -8.54 -5.34 -5.20
N ASP A 52 -9.77 -4.90 -5.47
CA ASP A 52 -10.27 -3.59 -5.04
C ASP A 52 -10.24 -3.46 -3.50
N ALA A 53 -10.61 -4.51 -2.76
CA ALA A 53 -10.55 -4.53 -1.32
C ALA A 53 -9.11 -4.41 -0.80
N VAL A 54 -8.20 -5.22 -1.33
CA VAL A 54 -6.77 -5.19 -0.95
C VAL A 54 -6.13 -3.83 -1.27
N GLU A 55 -6.41 -3.25 -2.43
CA GLU A 55 -5.91 -1.93 -2.80
C GLU A 55 -6.43 -0.84 -1.85
N SER A 56 -7.71 -0.92 -1.47
CA SER A 56 -8.31 -0.01 -0.49
C SER A 56 -7.65 -0.13 0.88
N GLU A 57 -7.41 -1.35 1.37
CA GLU A 57 -6.75 -1.59 2.65
C GLU A 57 -5.28 -1.15 2.63
N ILE A 58 -4.53 -1.41 1.56
CA ILE A 58 -3.15 -0.92 1.41
C ILE A 58 -3.11 0.61 1.38
N ALA A 59 -4.06 1.26 0.71
CA ALA A 59 -4.16 2.71 0.70
C ALA A 59 -4.49 3.27 2.10
N GLY A 60 -5.37 2.60 2.85
CA GLY A 60 -5.64 2.92 4.26
C GLY A 60 -4.39 2.80 5.13
N ALA A 61 -3.67 1.67 5.03
CA ALA A 61 -2.43 1.45 5.76
C ALA A 61 -1.37 2.53 5.48
N ALA A 62 -1.21 2.92 4.21
CA ALA A 62 -0.26 3.96 3.82
C ALA A 62 -0.65 5.33 4.40
N ALA A 63 -1.94 5.66 4.39
CA ALA A 63 -2.44 6.91 4.95
C ALA A 63 -2.24 6.96 6.48
N ASP A 64 -2.51 5.86 7.18
CA ASP A 64 -2.28 5.78 8.62
C ASP A 64 -0.79 5.86 8.98
N GLN A 65 0.08 5.21 8.19
CA GLN A 65 1.52 5.34 8.39
C GLN A 65 2.02 6.77 8.17
N GLU A 66 1.49 7.48 7.17
CA GLU A 66 1.81 8.91 6.94
C GLU A 66 1.38 9.78 8.13
N TRP A 67 0.19 9.53 8.69
CA TRP A 67 -0.28 10.21 9.90
C TRP A 67 0.58 9.89 11.12
N SER A 68 0.94 8.63 11.30
CA SER A 68 1.88 8.19 12.33
C SER A 68 3.20 8.95 12.24
N ASP A 69 3.79 9.03 11.05
CA ASP A 69 5.08 9.68 10.82
C ASP A 69 4.99 11.20 11.07
N TRP A 70 3.89 11.84 10.64
CA TRP A 70 3.65 13.26 10.89
C TRP A 70 3.54 13.57 12.39
N HIS A 71 2.84 12.72 13.14
CA HIS A 71 2.71 12.86 14.59
C HIS A 71 4.05 12.63 15.30
N ALA A 72 4.82 11.61 14.93
CA ALA A 72 6.16 11.40 15.49
C ALA A 72 7.07 12.62 15.27
N ALA A 73 7.13 13.12 14.03
CA ALA A 73 7.94 14.31 13.70
C ALA A 73 7.45 15.57 14.42
N SER A 74 6.15 15.69 14.67
CA SER A 74 5.59 16.79 15.47
C SER A 74 5.96 16.63 16.96
N GLY A 75 5.94 15.39 17.47
CA GLY A 75 6.42 15.06 18.81
C GLY A 75 7.87 15.46 19.02
N ASP A 76 8.75 15.14 18.07
CA ASP A 76 10.17 15.53 18.10
C ASP A 76 10.35 17.06 18.21
N GLN A 77 9.58 17.83 17.44
CA GLN A 77 9.63 19.30 17.49
C GLN A 77 9.18 19.85 18.86
N TRP A 78 8.15 19.27 19.46
CA TRP A 78 7.69 19.66 20.80
C TRP A 78 8.69 19.28 21.89
N ALA A 79 9.35 18.12 21.75
CA ALA A 79 10.40 17.67 22.66
C ALA A 79 11.64 18.58 22.59
N GLU A 80 12.07 18.95 21.38
CA GLU A 80 13.14 19.94 21.18
C GLU A 80 12.76 21.28 21.82
N SER A 81 11.53 21.75 21.60
CA SER A 81 11.05 22.99 22.22
C SER A 81 10.95 22.91 23.76
N ALA A 82 10.64 21.73 24.32
CA ALA A 82 10.69 21.51 25.76
C ALA A 82 12.12 21.65 26.29
N GLN A 83 13.11 21.13 25.57
CA GLN A 83 14.53 21.25 25.93
C GLN A 83 15.00 22.71 25.90
N ASP A 84 14.59 23.50 24.90
CA ASP A 84 14.89 24.93 24.84
C ASP A 84 14.39 25.68 26.09
N TRP A 85 13.20 25.32 26.58
CA TRP A 85 12.65 25.90 27.81
C TRP A 85 13.39 25.46 29.08
N VAL A 86 13.89 24.22 29.12
CA VAL A 86 14.78 23.75 30.20
C VAL A 86 16.07 24.57 30.21
N ASP A 87 16.67 24.79 29.05
CA ASP A 87 17.90 25.57 28.92
C ASP A 87 17.67 27.03 29.35
N TYR A 88 16.58 27.64 28.89
CA TYR A 88 16.14 28.97 29.35
C TYR A 88 15.96 29.04 30.88
N ALA A 89 15.33 28.01 31.48
CA ALA A 89 15.14 27.97 32.92
C ALA A 89 16.46 27.86 33.67
N ASN A 90 17.39 27.02 33.20
CA ASN A 90 18.70 26.84 33.79
C ASN A 90 19.55 28.11 33.72
N GLU A 91 19.54 28.81 32.59
CA GLU A 91 20.22 30.11 32.43
C GLU A 91 19.67 31.15 33.42
N ASN A 92 18.35 31.22 33.57
CA ASN A 92 17.71 32.14 34.51
C ASN A 92 17.97 31.77 35.97
N LEU A 93 18.00 30.48 36.30
CA LEU A 93 18.35 30.00 37.63
C LEU A 93 19.80 30.39 37.98
N ALA A 94 20.74 30.21 37.05
CA ALA A 94 22.14 30.61 37.23
C ALA A 94 22.30 32.13 37.39
N ALA A 95 21.44 32.92 36.75
CA ALA A 95 21.38 34.37 36.91
C ALA A 95 20.64 34.84 38.19
N GLY A 96 20.05 33.93 38.96
CA GLY A 96 19.26 34.24 40.17
C GLY A 96 17.83 34.72 39.89
N ASN A 97 17.36 34.62 38.65
CA ASN A 97 16.02 35.00 38.21
C ASN A 97 15.01 33.86 38.45
N ILE A 98 14.74 33.56 39.73
CA ILE A 98 13.96 32.36 40.11
C ILE A 98 12.57 32.31 39.46
N GLY A 99 11.83 33.43 39.41
CA GLY A 99 10.48 33.42 38.81
C GLY A 99 10.48 33.15 37.30
N ALA A 100 11.52 33.56 36.59
CA ALA A 100 11.68 33.24 35.17
C ALA A 100 12.06 31.77 34.98
N ALA A 101 12.91 31.23 35.85
CA ALA A 101 13.27 29.81 35.85
C ALA A 101 12.07 28.89 36.11
N GLU A 102 11.24 29.22 37.11
CA GLU A 102 10.00 28.49 37.42
C GLU A 102 9.04 28.51 36.23
N SER A 103 8.86 29.67 35.59
CA SER A 103 8.02 29.80 34.40
C SER A 103 8.56 28.97 33.23
N GLY A 104 9.88 28.99 33.00
CA GLY A 104 10.54 28.20 31.97
C GLY A 104 10.31 26.70 32.18
N MET A 105 10.48 26.19 33.41
CA MET A 105 10.20 24.78 33.70
C MET A 105 8.73 24.41 33.51
N ALA A 106 7.80 25.32 33.79
CA ALA A 106 6.37 25.09 33.52
C ALA A 106 6.07 24.98 32.02
N TYR A 107 6.70 25.81 31.19
CA TYR A 107 6.58 25.70 29.73
C TYR A 107 7.24 24.43 29.19
N ALA A 108 8.42 24.06 29.70
CA ALA A 108 9.09 22.82 29.35
C ALA A 108 8.20 21.60 29.62
N ALA A 109 7.58 21.53 30.79
CA ALA A 109 6.64 20.46 31.13
C ALA A 109 5.44 20.44 30.18
N SER A 110 4.82 21.59 29.91
CA SER A 110 3.70 21.66 28.97
C SER A 110 4.07 21.21 27.56
N HIS A 111 5.29 21.51 27.08
CA HIS A 111 5.74 21.09 25.76
C HIS A 111 6.07 19.59 25.73
N ALA A 112 6.66 19.06 26.81
CA ALA A 112 6.89 17.63 26.96
C ALA A 112 5.58 16.82 26.95
N ASP A 113 4.53 17.32 27.62
CA ASP A 113 3.20 16.70 27.61
C ASP A 113 2.61 16.69 26.18
N ILE A 114 2.80 17.76 25.39
CA ILE A 114 2.34 17.79 24.00
C ILE A 114 3.13 16.82 23.13
N ALA A 115 4.44 16.69 23.36
CA ALA A 115 5.28 15.72 22.65
C ALA A 115 4.80 14.28 22.92
N ASP A 116 4.58 13.93 24.19
CA ASP A 116 4.10 12.62 24.63
C ASP A 116 2.77 12.26 23.96
N ASN A 117 1.79 13.17 23.98
CA ASN A 117 0.51 12.99 23.30
C ASN A 117 0.66 12.75 21.78
N ASN A 118 1.64 13.40 21.13
CA ASN A 118 1.88 13.15 19.71
C ASN A 118 2.48 11.76 19.46
N TYR A 119 3.39 11.29 20.32
CA TYR A 119 3.93 9.94 20.19
C TYR A 119 2.86 8.87 20.45
N ASP A 120 1.97 9.06 21.43
CA ASP A 120 0.84 8.16 21.66
C ASP A 120 -0.05 8.05 20.41
N VAL A 121 -0.41 9.20 19.81
CA VAL A 121 -1.22 9.22 18.58
C VAL A 121 -0.46 8.59 17.40
N SER A 122 0.85 8.81 17.30
CA SER A 122 1.69 8.16 16.28
C SER A 122 1.62 6.64 16.38
N VAL A 123 1.78 6.09 17.59
CA VAL A 123 1.68 4.65 17.85
C VAL A 123 0.28 4.11 17.51
N ASP A 124 -0.78 4.84 17.86
CA ASP A 124 -2.16 4.45 17.54
C ASP A 124 -2.41 4.36 16.03
N TYR A 125 -1.88 5.31 15.24
CA TYR A 125 -1.97 5.25 13.78
C TYR A 125 -1.10 4.15 13.18
N SER A 126 0.10 3.92 13.71
CA SER A 126 0.94 2.80 13.26
C SER A 126 0.27 1.43 13.51
N ALA A 127 -0.44 1.29 14.63
CA ALA A 127 -1.23 0.10 14.91
C ALA A 127 -2.44 -0.06 13.96
N GLN A 128 -3.09 1.03 13.57
CA GLN A 128 -4.17 1.01 12.57
C GLN A 128 -3.63 0.61 11.19
N ALA A 129 -2.45 1.10 10.79
CA ALA A 129 -1.79 0.66 9.57
C ALA A 129 -1.54 -0.86 9.56
N GLY A 130 -1.10 -1.42 10.69
CA GLY A 130 -0.98 -2.88 10.86
C GLY A 130 -2.31 -3.61 10.71
N THR A 131 -3.40 -3.06 11.26
CA THR A 131 -4.75 -3.64 11.16
C THR A 131 -5.26 -3.68 9.71
N HIS A 132 -5.00 -2.62 8.94
CA HIS A 132 -5.30 -2.59 7.51
C HIS A 132 -4.50 -3.64 6.73
N LEU A 133 -3.20 -3.80 7.02
CA LEU A 133 -2.38 -4.84 6.40
C LEU A 133 -2.87 -6.26 6.74
N ASP A 134 -3.23 -6.52 7.99
CA ASP A 134 -3.80 -7.81 8.41
C ASP A 134 -5.13 -8.09 7.68
N THR A 135 -5.95 -7.06 7.46
CA THR A 135 -7.20 -7.15 6.70
C THR A 135 -6.92 -7.46 5.23
N ALA A 136 -5.97 -6.77 4.60
CA ALA A 136 -5.54 -7.04 3.22
C ALA A 136 -5.05 -8.49 3.05
N VAL A 137 -4.26 -9.00 4.01
CA VAL A 137 -3.80 -10.40 4.01
C VAL A 137 -4.98 -11.36 4.13
N ALA A 138 -5.96 -11.06 4.99
CA ALA A 138 -7.15 -11.89 5.17
C ALA A 138 -8.02 -11.97 3.90
N GLU A 139 -8.08 -10.91 3.09
CA GLU A 139 -8.79 -10.91 1.80
C GLU A 139 -8.12 -11.83 0.76
N VAL A 140 -6.79 -11.95 0.80
CA VAL A 140 -6.02 -12.80 -0.14
C VAL A 140 -5.95 -14.25 0.33
N ALA A 141 -5.95 -14.50 1.64
CA ALA A 141 -5.74 -15.83 2.24
C ALA A 141 -6.61 -16.97 1.64
N PRO A 142 -7.90 -16.76 1.28
CA PRO A 142 -8.73 -17.81 0.67
C PRO A 142 -8.27 -18.24 -0.74
N TYR A 143 -7.43 -17.44 -1.41
CA TYR A 143 -6.95 -17.67 -2.77
C TYR A 143 -5.50 -18.20 -2.80
N ASP A 144 -4.85 -18.27 -1.64
CA ASP A 144 -3.54 -18.91 -1.51
C ASP A 144 -3.71 -20.43 -1.67
N THR A 145 -3.49 -20.90 -2.89
CA THR A 145 -3.57 -22.32 -3.26
C THR A 145 -2.23 -23.04 -3.09
N TYR A 146 -1.20 -22.35 -2.58
CA TYR A 146 0.13 -22.92 -2.33
C TYR A 146 0.33 -23.48 -0.92
N ASP A 147 -0.72 -23.58 -0.08
CA ASP A 147 -0.71 -24.45 1.10
C ASP A 147 -0.85 -25.93 0.70
N VAL A 148 0.10 -26.41 -0.10
CA VAL A 148 0.32 -27.83 -0.37
C VAL A 148 1.42 -28.31 0.57
N GLY A 149 1.10 -28.36 1.86
CA GLY A 149 1.79 -29.20 2.84
C GLY A 149 3.29 -28.96 2.99
N THR A 150 3.66 -27.99 3.82
CA THR A 150 4.80 -28.20 4.72
C THR A 150 4.26 -28.31 6.13
N SER A 151 3.84 -29.54 6.46
CA SER A 151 3.85 -29.98 7.85
C SER A 151 5.25 -29.69 8.41
N LEU A 152 5.36 -28.63 9.18
CA LEU A 152 6.40 -28.51 10.19
C LEU A 152 6.04 -29.54 11.26
N ASP A 153 6.32 -30.81 10.96
CA ASP A 153 6.52 -31.82 11.96
C ASP A 153 7.71 -31.35 12.80
N VAL A 154 7.40 -30.68 13.90
CA VAL A 154 8.35 -30.47 14.99
C VAL A 154 8.57 -31.86 15.60
N ALA A 155 9.62 -32.54 15.14
CA ALA A 155 10.11 -33.74 15.80
C ALA A 155 10.64 -33.34 17.18
N GLU A 156 10.03 -33.91 18.23
CA GLU A 156 10.57 -34.00 19.60
C GLU A 156 11.88 -34.79 19.66
#